data_AF-A0A848YNT3-F1
#
_entry.id   AF-A0A848YNT3-F1
#
_cell.length_a   1.000
_cell.length_b   1.000
_cell.length_c   1.000
_cell.angle_alpha   90.00
_cell.angle_beta   90.00
_cell.angle_gamma   90.00
#
_symmetry.space_group_name_H-M   'P 1'
#
loop_
_entity.id
_entity.type
_entity.pdbx_description
1 polymer ?
#
loop_
_entity_poly.entity_id
_entity_poly.type
_entity_poly.pdbx_seq_one_letter_code
_entity_poly.pdbx_strand_id
1 'polypeptide(L)'
;MNSISSGRYGCSQWLAGSIQSGECTYMIPDPGERIFAGTQDHEISFAIPWNRIDGIVRGLNHVRKSGAYRFPVPNMGLLSEPRIPESYFSIVSDSR
;
A
#
# COMPACT_ATOMS: atom_id res chain seq x y z
N MET A 1 2.23 -17.83 5.19
CA MET A 1 1.98 -16.71 4.28
C MET A 1 0.74 -17.10 3.48
N ASN A 2 -0.37 -16.40 3.69
CA ASN A 2 -1.65 -16.70 3.03
C ASN A 2 -1.86 -15.72 1.88
N SER A 3 -2.29 -16.24 0.74
CA SER A 3 -2.47 -15.46 -0.48
C SER A 3 -3.94 -15.49 -0.88
N ILE A 4 -4.58 -14.32 -0.97
CA ILE A 4 -5.97 -14.17 -1.37
C ILE A 4 -6.02 -13.20 -2.55
N SER A 5 -6.74 -13.61 -3.61
CA SER A 5 -7.06 -12.76 -4.75
C SER A 5 -8.56 -12.87 -5.02
N SER A 6 -9.30 -11.84 -4.62
CA SER A 6 -10.76 -11.79 -4.77
C SER A 6 -11.21 -11.22 -6.12
N GLY A 7 -10.30 -10.66 -6.93
CA GLY A 7 -10.59 -10.03 -8.23
C GLY A 7 -11.45 -8.76 -8.18
N ARG A 8 -12.08 -8.47 -7.03
CA ARG A 8 -12.85 -7.28 -6.67
C ARG A 8 -12.79 -7.07 -5.15
N TYR A 9 -13.15 -5.89 -4.68
CA TYR A 9 -13.14 -5.53 -3.25
C TYR A 9 -11.75 -5.67 -2.60
N GLY A 10 -10.67 -5.33 -3.33
CA GLY A 10 -9.30 -5.38 -2.80
C GLY A 10 -9.14 -4.48 -1.57
N CYS A 11 -9.81 -3.33 -1.55
CA CYS A 11 -9.81 -2.39 -0.43
C CYS A 11 -10.23 -3.00 0.92
N SER A 12 -11.24 -3.89 0.94
CA SER A 12 -11.67 -4.55 2.17
C SER A 12 -10.69 -5.64 2.60
N GLN A 13 -10.08 -6.34 1.63
CA GLN A 13 -9.04 -7.34 1.90
C GLN A 13 -7.77 -6.73 2.45
N TRP A 14 -7.39 -5.53 1.99
CA TRP A 14 -6.21 -4.83 2.49
C TRP A 14 -6.31 -4.50 3.97
N LEU A 15 -7.47 -3.96 4.38
CA LEU A 15 -7.73 -3.54 5.75
C LEU A 15 -8.12 -4.73 6.63
N ALA A 16 -9.22 -5.41 6.32
CA ALA A 16 -9.73 -6.48 7.16
C ALA A 16 -8.83 -7.71 7.11
N GLY A 17 -8.30 -8.09 5.93
CA GLY A 17 -7.50 -9.30 5.79
C GLY A 17 -6.18 -9.26 6.57
N SER A 18 -5.45 -8.16 6.51
CA SER A 18 -4.19 -8.00 7.26
C SER A 18 -4.43 -7.90 8.77
N ILE A 19 -5.46 -7.14 9.19
CA ILE A 19 -5.81 -6.97 10.61
C ILE A 19 -6.33 -8.29 11.21
N GLN A 20 -7.24 -8.97 10.52
CA GLN A 20 -7.89 -10.18 11.03
C GLN A 20 -6.93 -11.39 11.06
N SER A 21 -6.04 -11.50 10.08
CA SER A 21 -5.00 -12.55 10.10
C SER A 21 -3.88 -12.25 11.08
N GLY A 22 -3.62 -10.97 11.38
CA GLY A 22 -2.45 -10.54 12.17
C GLY A 22 -1.13 -10.88 11.49
N GLU A 23 -1.15 -11.20 10.19
CA GLU A 23 -0.03 -11.63 9.35
C GLU A 23 0.17 -10.64 8.20
N CYS A 24 1.38 -10.58 7.65
CA CYS A 24 1.60 -9.82 6.42
C CYS A 24 0.94 -10.54 5.24
N THR A 25 0.30 -9.78 4.35
CA THR A 25 -0.40 -10.30 3.17
C THR A 25 0.07 -9.58 1.91
N TYR A 26 -0.10 -10.23 0.77
CA TYR A 26 0.11 -9.63 -0.54
C TYR A 26 -1.12 -9.81 -1.41
N MET A 27 -1.34 -8.89 -2.35
CA MET A 27 -2.52 -8.89 -3.22
C MET A 27 -2.16 -8.48 -4.63
N ILE A 28 -2.84 -9.07 -5.61
CA ILE A 28 -2.75 -8.64 -7.01
C ILE A 28 -3.40 -7.24 -7.11
N PRO A 29 -2.72 -6.23 -7.67
CA PRO A 29 -3.23 -4.86 -7.70
C PRO A 29 -4.52 -4.74 -8.52
N ASP A 30 -5.51 -4.09 -7.93
CA ASP A 30 -6.75 -3.68 -8.57
C ASP A 30 -6.64 -2.23 -9.10
N PRO A 31 -7.66 -1.70 -9.82
CA PRO A 31 -7.60 -0.35 -10.36
C PRO A 31 -7.31 0.74 -9.32
N GLY A 32 -7.76 0.56 -8.08
CA GLY A 32 -7.53 1.49 -6.98
C GLY A 32 -6.06 1.59 -6.62
N GLU A 33 -5.36 0.47 -6.44
CA GLU A 33 -3.92 0.50 -6.14
C GLU A 33 -3.12 1.10 -7.31
N ARG A 34 -3.53 0.82 -8.55
CA ARG A 34 -2.87 1.41 -9.74
C ARG A 34 -3.02 2.93 -9.79
N ILE A 35 -4.24 3.43 -9.56
CA ILE A 35 -4.56 4.86 -9.68
C ILE A 35 -4.01 5.65 -8.49
N PHE A 36 -4.22 5.17 -7.26
CA PHE A 36 -3.94 5.94 -6.04
C PHE A 36 -2.60 5.59 -5.40
N ALA A 37 -2.17 4.34 -5.45
CA ALA A 37 -0.89 3.90 -4.88
C ALA A 37 0.23 3.80 -5.94
N GLY A 38 -0.09 4.02 -7.22
CA GLY A 38 0.88 4.01 -8.32
C GLY A 38 1.49 2.65 -8.60
N THR A 39 0.85 1.56 -8.14
CA THR A 39 1.37 0.19 -8.31
C THR A 39 1.34 -0.23 -9.78
N GLN A 40 2.47 -0.70 -10.29
CA GLN A 40 2.63 -1.07 -11.71
C GLN A 40 2.18 -2.51 -12.01
N ASP A 41 2.02 -2.84 -13.29
CA ASP A 41 1.62 -4.18 -13.76
C ASP A 41 2.57 -5.31 -13.33
N HIS A 42 3.83 -4.98 -13.08
CA HIS A 42 4.87 -5.91 -12.64
C HIS A 42 5.13 -5.83 -11.13
N GLU A 43 4.30 -5.10 -10.38
CA GLU A 43 4.41 -4.92 -8.93
C GLU A 43 3.24 -5.59 -8.20
N ILE A 44 3.39 -5.73 -6.88
CA ILE A 44 2.38 -6.29 -6.00
C ILE A 44 2.20 -5.41 -4.76
N SER A 45 0.97 -5.29 -4.28
CA SER A 45 0.69 -4.54 -3.06
C SER A 45 0.92 -5.44 -1.84
N PHE A 46 1.71 -4.95 -0.89
CA PHE A 46 2.03 -5.66 0.36
C PHE A 46 1.46 -4.92 1.56
N ALA A 47 0.70 -5.62 2.39
CA ALA A 47 0.10 -5.08 3.59
C ALA A 47 0.80 -5.64 4.84
N ILE A 48 1.09 -4.75 5.78
CA ILE A 48 1.78 -5.07 7.03
C ILE A 48 0.86 -4.69 8.18
N PRO A 49 0.46 -5.64 9.05
CA PRO A 49 -0.31 -5.30 10.24
C PRO A 49 0.58 -4.52 11.21
N TRP A 50 -0.03 -3.59 11.94
CA TRP A 50 0.69 -2.63 12.79
C TRP A 50 1.65 -3.29 13.79
N ASN A 51 1.23 -4.39 14.40
CA ASN A 51 2.04 -5.15 15.36
C ASN A 51 3.34 -5.76 14.77
N ARG A 52 3.51 -5.79 13.44
CA ARG A 52 4.70 -6.30 12.76
C ARG A 52 5.59 -5.21 12.15
N ILE A 53 5.15 -3.96 12.16
CA ILE A 53 5.82 -2.88 11.45
C ILE A 53 7.25 -2.64 11.97
N ASP A 54 7.46 -2.76 13.28
CA ASP A 54 8.77 -2.54 13.91
C ASP A 54 9.84 -3.51 13.40
N GLY A 55 9.48 -4.77 13.15
CA GLY A 55 10.39 -5.76 12.58
C GLY A 55 10.88 -5.34 11.19
N ILE A 56 9.96 -4.86 10.36
CA ILE A 56 10.27 -4.41 8.99
C ILE A 56 11.11 -3.14 9.01
N VAL A 57 10.76 -2.15 9.85
CA VAL A 57 11.53 -0.92 10.00
C VAL A 57 12.96 -1.20 10.47
N ARG A 58 13.15 -2.14 11.41
CA ARG A 58 14.49 -2.58 11.83
C ARG A 58 15.27 -3.23 10.68
N GLY A 59 14.63 -4.11 9.92
CA GLY A 59 15.24 -4.75 8.74
C GLY A 59 15.67 -3.74 7.68
N LEU A 60 14.78 -2.82 7.30
CA LEU A 60 15.07 -1.76 6.34
C LEU A 60 16.24 -0.86 6.80
N ASN A 61 16.29 -0.51 8.08
CA ASN A 61 17.40 0.25 8.64
C ASN A 61 18.72 -0.52 8.62
N HIS A 62 18.69 -1.84 8.86
CA HIS A 62 19.87 -2.68 8.78
C HIS A 62 20.40 -2.75 7.33
N VAL A 63 19.55 -3.02 6.35
CA VAL A 63 19.91 -3.06 4.92
C VAL A 63 20.46 -1.72 4.43
N ARG A 64 19.88 -0.60 4.91
CA ARG A 64 20.40 0.74 4.62
C ARG A 64 21.80 0.96 5.19
N LYS A 65 22.07 0.47 6.41
CA LYS A 65 23.38 0.60 7.08
C LYS A 65 24.45 -0.30 6.45
N SER A 66 24.07 -1.48 5.96
CA SER A 66 25.02 -2.42 5.33
C SER A 66 25.46 -1.99 3.92
N GLY A 67 24.87 -0.92 3.37
CA GLY A 67 25.24 -0.38 2.06
C GLY A 67 24.75 -1.22 0.88
N ALA A 68 23.93 -2.25 1.10
CA ALA A 68 23.46 -3.13 0.03
C ALA A 68 22.46 -2.44 -0.90
N TYR A 69 21.35 -1.93 -0.35
CA TYR A 69 20.29 -1.28 -1.12
C TYR A 69 19.60 -0.18 -0.31
N ARG A 70 19.15 0.88 -0.98
CA ARG A 70 18.47 2.01 -0.35
C ARG A 70 16.96 1.90 -0.60
N PHE A 71 16.32 1.01 0.15
CA PHE A 71 14.88 0.86 0.14
C PHE A 71 14.20 1.75 1.21
N PRO A 72 12.95 2.20 0.96
CA PRO A 72 12.22 2.08 -0.31
C PRO A 72 12.80 3.02 -1.40
N VAL A 73 12.79 2.57 -2.65
CA VAL A 73 13.10 3.45 -3.79
C VAL A 73 11.95 4.45 -3.93
N PRO A 74 12.22 5.77 -3.97
CA PRO A 74 11.15 6.75 -4.08
C PRO A 74 10.39 6.60 -5.40
N ASN A 75 9.07 6.43 -5.32
CA ASN A 75 8.20 6.60 -6.47
C ASN A 75 7.87 8.09 -6.59
N MET A 76 8.50 8.78 -7.56
CA MET A 76 8.31 10.21 -7.75
C MET A 76 6.86 10.60 -8.08
N GLY A 77 6.08 9.68 -8.66
CA GLY A 77 4.64 9.89 -8.90
C GLY A 77 3.85 10.05 -7.60
N LEU A 78 4.20 9.29 -6.55
CA LEU A 78 3.58 9.42 -5.23
C LEU A 78 3.97 10.71 -4.49
N LEU A 79 5.07 11.35 -4.89
CA LEU A 79 5.48 12.65 -4.35
C LEU A 79 4.89 13.83 -5.12
N SER A 80 4.19 13.57 -6.23
CA SER A 80 3.57 14.60 -7.05
C SER A 80 2.16 14.95 -6.57
N GLU A 81 1.70 16.15 -6.87
CA GLU A 81 0.34 16.59 -6.56
C GLU A 81 -0.68 15.82 -7.44
N PRO A 82 -1.64 15.10 -6.83
CA PRO A 82 -2.58 14.28 -7.58
C PRO A 82 -3.60 15.14 -8.32
N ARG A 83 -3.80 14.83 -9.61
CA ARG A 83 -4.85 15.47 -10.43
C ARG A 83 -6.18 14.76 -10.25
N ILE A 84 -6.86 15.07 -9.15
CA ILE A 84 -8.15 14.46 -8.80
C ILE A 84 -9.29 15.26 -9.46
N PRO A 85 -10.33 14.61 -10.03
CA PRO A 85 -11.49 15.31 -10.58
C PRO A 85 -12.20 16.20 -9.55
N GLU A 86 -12.75 17.33 -10.00
CA GLU A 86 -13.39 18.32 -9.12
C GLU A 86 -14.53 17.75 -8.27
N SER A 87 -15.24 16.75 -8.79
CA SER A 87 -16.30 16.02 -8.08
C SER A 87 -15.84 15.30 -6.82
N TYR A 88 -14.54 15.02 -6.62
CA TYR A 88 -14.05 14.42 -5.38
C TYR A 88 -14.07 15.41 -4.21
N PHE A 89 -13.97 16.71 -4.49
CA PHE A 89 -13.96 17.73 -3.45
C PHE A 89 -15.36 18.05 -2.93
N SER A 90 -16.42 17.71 -3.67
CA SER A 90 -17.81 17.92 -3.22
C SER A 90 -18.16 17.04 -2.01
N ILE A 91 -17.50 15.89 -1.85
CA ILE A 91 -17.66 14.99 -0.69
C ILE A 91 -17.24 15.70 0.60
N VAL A 92 -16.23 16.58 0.53
CA VAL A 92 -15.74 17.31 1.70
C VAL A 92 -16.70 18.44 2.09
N SER A 93 -17.38 19.06 1.12
CA SER A 93 -18.30 20.18 1.37
C SER A 93 -19.61 19.79 2.06
N ASP A 94 -20.01 18.52 2.00
CA ASP A 94 -21.27 18.01 2.56
C ASP A 94 -21.12 17.46 4.00
N SER A 95 -19.94 17.68 4.62
CA SER A 95 -19.62 17.22 5.98
C SER A 95 -19.83 18.27 7.08
N ARG A 96 -20.70 19.26 6.83
CA ARG A 96 -21.09 20.29 7.81
C ARG A 96 -22.45 20.03 8.43
#